data_AF-A0AAV9V891-F1
#
_entry.id   AF-A0AAV9V891-F1
#
_cell.length_a   1.000
_cell.length_b   1.000
_cell.length_c   1.000
_cell.angle_alpha   90.00
_cell.angle_beta   90.00
_cell.angle_gamma   90.00
#
_symmetry.space_group_name_H-M   'P 1'
#
loop_
_entity.id
_entity.type
_entity.pdbx_description
1 polymer ?
#
loop_
_entity_poly.entity_id
_entity_poly.type
_entity_poly.pdbx_seq_one_letter_code
_entity_poly.pdbx_strand_id
1 'polypeptide(L)'
;MMENSAYSAPSQSAAGVSKLNGYQSNLVVKFQNIIELATEDITDLTMAATQTHQIQVHTAAIIKTVEDLLTLTRALKEAWLFGQMGDDVADQNGDSSGGASADVNKQIDEDAKFVVEWLRTKIRGEDAADNGDGNGEEKQGEARG
;
A
#
# COMPACT_ATOMS: atom_id res chain seq x y z
N MET A 1 -9.64 14.75 -11.65
CA MET A 1 -9.79 14.28 -10.26
C MET A 1 -9.42 12.81 -10.28
N MET A 2 -8.14 12.51 -9.99
CA MET A 2 -7.65 11.13 -9.99
C MET A 2 -7.94 10.53 -8.61
N GLU A 3 -8.80 9.51 -8.60
CA GLU A 3 -9.00 8.66 -7.43
C GLU A 3 -7.67 8.02 -7.07
N ASN A 4 -7.16 8.42 -5.92
CA ASN A 4 -6.02 7.82 -5.28
C ASN A 4 -6.40 6.37 -4.93
N SER A 5 -5.75 5.39 -5.57
CA SER A 5 -5.88 3.96 -5.26
C SER A 5 -5.28 3.62 -3.89
N ALA A 6 -5.75 4.32 -2.84
CA ALA A 6 -5.49 4.05 -1.43
C ALA A 6 -6.28 2.82 -0.93
N TYR A 7 -6.41 1.79 -1.77
CA TYR A 7 -7.22 0.61 -1.50
C TYR A 7 -6.40 -0.68 -1.55
N SER A 8 -5.63 -0.89 -0.50
CA SER A 8 -5.35 -2.23 0.05
C SER A 8 -4.89 -1.98 1.50
N ALA A 9 -5.60 -2.33 2.58
CA ALA A 9 -6.55 -3.41 2.77
C ALA A 9 -7.62 -3.04 3.82
N PRO A 10 -8.89 -2.85 3.43
CA PRO A 10 -10.01 -2.77 4.37
C PRO A 10 -10.10 -4.01 5.27
N SER A 11 -9.68 -5.19 4.76
CA SER A 11 -9.70 -6.46 5.49
C SER A 11 -8.71 -6.52 6.67
N GLN A 12 -7.51 -5.95 6.52
CA GLN A 12 -6.51 -5.90 7.60
C GLN A 12 -6.96 -4.93 8.72
N SER A 13 -7.54 -3.79 8.35
CA SER A 13 -8.07 -2.81 9.31
C SER A 13 -9.27 -3.35 10.10
N ALA A 14 -10.24 -3.98 9.42
CA ALA A 14 -11.41 -4.57 10.07
C ALA A 14 -11.05 -5.75 10.99
N ALA A 15 -10.10 -6.60 10.58
CA ALA A 15 -9.59 -7.69 11.40
C ALA A 15 -8.81 -7.19 12.63
N GLY A 16 -8.01 -6.14 12.47
CA GLY A 16 -7.29 -5.49 13.58
C GLY A 16 -8.22 -4.88 14.62
N VAL A 17 -9.25 -4.14 14.18
CA VAL A 17 -10.26 -3.53 15.06
C VAL A 17 -11.02 -4.60 15.85
N SER A 18 -11.38 -5.71 15.20
CA SER A 18 -12.09 -6.82 15.85
C SER A 18 -11.24 -7.48 16.95
N LYS A 19 -9.95 -7.71 16.68
CA LYS A 19 -8.99 -8.24 17.66
C LYS A 19 -8.79 -7.28 18.84
N LEU A 20 -8.65 -5.99 18.55
CA LEU A 20 -8.48 -4.95 19.58
C LEU A 20 -9.69 -4.87 20.51
N ASN A 21 -10.91 -4.86 19.96
CA ASN A 21 -12.14 -4.90 20.76
C ASN A 21 -12.23 -6.17 21.62
N GLY A 22 -11.76 -7.30 21.08
CA GLY A 22 -11.65 -8.56 21.81
C GLY A 22 -10.69 -8.47 22.99
N TYR A 23 -9.50 -7.90 22.80
CA TYR A 23 -8.51 -7.70 23.87
C TYR A 23 -9.00 -6.72 24.93
N GLN A 24 -9.62 -5.61 24.54
CA GLN A 24 -10.22 -4.65 25.46
C GLN A 24 -11.28 -5.31 26.34
N SER A 25 -12.20 -6.04 25.73
CA SER A 25 -13.28 -6.73 26.45
C SER A 25 -12.71 -7.78 27.41
N ASN A 26 -11.71 -8.54 26.98
CA ASN A 26 -11.07 -9.55 27.81
C ASN A 26 -10.38 -8.92 29.03
N LEU A 27 -9.63 -7.83 28.83
CA LEU A 27 -8.94 -7.11 29.90
C LEU A 27 -9.91 -6.63 30.98
N VAL A 28 -11.02 -5.99 30.56
CA VAL A 28 -12.05 -5.47 31.47
C VAL A 28 -12.71 -6.61 32.24
N VAL A 29 -13.10 -7.69 31.56
CA VAL A 29 -13.76 -8.84 32.21
C VAL A 29 -12.83 -9.50 33.23
N LYS A 30 -11.54 -9.72 32.90
CA LYS A 30 -10.61 -10.33 33.85
C LYS A 30 -10.33 -9.44 35.06
N PHE A 31 -10.27 -8.13 34.85
CA PHE A 31 -10.11 -7.18 35.95
C PHE A 31 -11.35 -7.15 36.86
N GLN A 32 -12.54 -7.15 36.27
CA GLN A 32 -13.80 -7.24 36.99
C GLN A 32 -13.87 -8.54 37.83
N ASN A 33 -13.50 -9.69 37.26
CA ASN A 33 -13.44 -10.95 38.01
C ASN A 33 -12.49 -10.89 39.21
N ILE A 34 -11.36 -10.18 39.11
CA ILE A 34 -10.43 -10.00 40.25
C ILE A 34 -11.08 -9.15 41.34
N ILE A 35 -11.79 -8.08 40.98
CA ILE A 35 -12.50 -7.24 41.94
C ILE A 35 -13.58 -8.05 42.65
N GLU A 36 -14.40 -8.81 41.91
CA GLU A 36 -15.45 -9.65 42.46
C GLU A 36 -14.90 -10.63 43.49
N LEU A 37 -13.83 -11.34 43.14
CA LEU A 37 -13.12 -12.21 44.06
C LEU A 37 -12.59 -11.43 45.27
N ALA A 38 -11.89 -10.31 45.06
CA ALA A 38 -11.32 -9.52 46.16
C ALA A 38 -12.35 -8.94 47.15
N THR A 39 -13.60 -8.73 46.71
CA THR A 39 -14.69 -8.23 47.56
C THR A 39 -15.45 -9.32 48.30
N GLU A 40 -15.21 -10.59 48.00
CA GLU A 40 -15.88 -11.70 48.65
C GLU A 40 -15.31 -11.92 50.06
N ASP A 41 -16.17 -11.85 51.08
CA ASP A 41 -15.79 -12.12 52.47
C ASP A 41 -15.70 -13.63 52.67
N ILE A 42 -14.47 -14.13 52.79
CA ILE A 42 -14.21 -15.56 52.93
C ILE A 42 -13.91 -15.90 54.39
N THR A 43 -14.69 -16.83 54.94
CA THR A 43 -14.50 -17.33 56.31
C THR A 43 -13.68 -18.63 56.36
N ASP A 44 -13.55 -19.34 55.25
CA ASP A 44 -12.87 -20.63 55.15
C ASP A 44 -11.49 -20.53 54.46
N LEU A 45 -10.49 -21.19 55.03
CA LEU A 45 -9.10 -21.16 54.56
C LEU A 45 -8.95 -21.83 53.19
N THR A 46 -9.70 -22.90 52.94
CA THR A 46 -9.65 -23.62 51.65
C THR A 46 -10.23 -22.76 50.54
N MET A 47 -11.36 -22.07 50.78
CA MET A 47 -11.92 -21.10 49.83
C MET A 47 -10.96 -19.94 49.58
N ALA A 48 -10.28 -19.42 50.61
CA ALA A 48 -9.30 -18.35 50.46
C ALA A 48 -8.10 -18.75 49.59
N ALA A 49 -7.63 -20.00 49.72
CA ALA A 49 -6.58 -20.54 48.85
C ALA A 49 -7.05 -20.63 47.39
N THR A 50 -8.27 -21.10 47.15
CA THR A 50 -8.86 -21.17 45.79
C THR A 50 -9.01 -19.79 45.19
N GLN A 51 -9.52 -18.81 45.94
CA GLN A 51 -9.67 -17.44 45.47
C GLN A 51 -8.32 -16.80 45.11
N THR A 52 -7.31 -16.98 45.97
CA THR A 52 -5.95 -16.49 45.70
C THR A 52 -5.40 -17.08 44.40
N HIS A 53 -5.62 -18.36 44.16
CA HIS A 53 -5.22 -19.01 42.91
C HIS A 53 -5.98 -18.44 41.70
N GLN A 54 -7.27 -18.21 41.80
CA GLN A 54 -8.07 -17.62 40.73
C GLN A 54 -7.63 -16.19 40.39
N ILE A 55 -7.31 -15.37 41.40
CA ILE A 55 -6.74 -14.04 41.20
C ILE A 55 -5.41 -14.12 40.42
N GLN A 56 -4.54 -15.07 40.77
CA GLN A 56 -3.28 -15.28 40.04
C GLN A 56 -3.52 -15.68 38.58
N VAL A 57 -4.47 -16.60 38.33
CA VAL A 57 -4.84 -17.03 36.97
C VAL A 57 -5.40 -15.86 36.15
N HIS A 58 -6.30 -15.05 36.72
CA HIS A 58 -6.84 -13.87 36.05
C HIS A 58 -5.75 -12.82 35.77
N THR A 59 -4.81 -12.64 36.69
CA THR A 59 -3.65 -11.75 36.49
C THR A 59 -2.75 -12.22 35.35
N ALA A 60 -2.43 -13.53 35.29
CA ALA A 60 -1.66 -14.10 34.19
C ALA A 60 -2.38 -13.96 32.83
N ALA A 61 -3.70 -14.14 32.80
CA ALA A 61 -4.51 -13.93 31.61
C ALA A 61 -4.52 -12.45 31.14
N ILE A 62 -4.51 -11.49 32.08
CA ILE A 62 -4.36 -10.07 31.78
C ILE A 62 -3.01 -9.81 31.10
N ILE A 63 -1.91 -10.31 31.68
CA ILE A 63 -0.56 -10.14 31.11
C ILE A 63 -0.52 -10.72 29.69
N LYS A 64 -1.03 -11.94 29.50
CA LYS A 64 -1.13 -12.61 28.19
C LYS A 64 -1.88 -11.75 27.16
N THR A 65 -3.01 -11.16 27.57
CA THR A 65 -3.83 -10.31 26.69
C THR A 65 -3.08 -9.04 26.27
N VAL A 66 -2.29 -8.45 27.19
CA VAL A 66 -1.46 -7.28 26.89
C VAL A 66 -0.28 -7.64 25.97
N GLU A 67 0.35 -8.80 26.16
CA GLU A 67 1.38 -9.31 25.25
C GLU A 67 0.85 -9.53 23.83
N ASP A 68 -0.37 -10.07 23.71
CA ASP A 68 -1.03 -10.26 22.42
C ASP A 68 -1.37 -8.91 21.76
N LEU A 69 -1.75 -7.90 22.55
CA LEU A 69 -1.95 -6.53 22.07
C LEU A 69 -0.63 -5.90 21.57
N LEU A 70 0.47 -6.05 22.33
CA LEU A 70 1.78 -5.57 21.91
C LEU A 70 2.22 -6.25 20.61
N THR A 71 2.00 -7.55 20.48
CA THR A 71 2.26 -8.31 19.26
C THR A 71 1.43 -7.79 18.07
N LEU A 72 0.14 -7.50 18.27
CA LEU A 72 -0.72 -6.88 17.25
C LEU A 72 -0.17 -5.51 16.81
N THR A 73 0.25 -4.66 17.75
CA THR A 73 0.80 -3.34 17.39
C THR A 73 2.11 -3.45 16.63
N ARG A 74 2.95 -4.44 16.94
CA ARG A 74 4.16 -4.74 16.17
C ARG A 74 3.80 -5.15 14.75
N ALA A 75 2.86 -6.09 14.58
CA ALA A 75 2.39 -6.51 13.27
C ALA A 75 1.82 -5.34 12.45
N LEU A 76 1.11 -4.41 13.10
CA LEU A 76 0.58 -3.21 12.43
C LEU A 76 1.70 -2.26 11.98
N LYS A 77 2.71 -2.05 12.83
CA LYS A 77 3.90 -1.25 12.49
C LYS A 77 4.71 -1.90 11.36
N GLU A 78 4.89 -3.22 11.41
CA GLU A 78 5.55 -3.98 10.35
C GLU A 78 4.74 -3.90 9.05
N ALA A 79 3.42 -4.06 9.08
CA ALA A 79 2.57 -3.87 7.91
C ALA A 79 2.66 -2.44 7.34
N TRP A 80 2.82 -1.43 8.18
CA TRP A 80 2.99 -0.04 7.74
C TRP A 80 4.39 0.21 7.16
N LEU A 81 5.44 -0.31 7.79
CA LEU A 81 6.84 -0.15 7.34
C LEU A 81 7.16 -0.98 6.08
N PHE A 82 6.62 -2.18 5.97
CA PHE A 82 6.88 -3.12 4.87
C PHE A 82 5.81 -3.08 3.78
N GLY A 83 4.71 -2.36 4.00
CA GLY A 83 3.59 -2.26 3.05
C GLY A 83 3.94 -1.63 1.70
N GLN A 84 5.11 -0.99 1.57
CA GLN A 84 5.57 -0.36 0.33
C GLN A 84 7.06 -0.67 -0.02
N MET A 85 7.70 -1.66 0.62
CA MET A 85 9.10 -2.03 0.34
C MET A 85 9.29 -2.78 -1.00
N GLY A 86 8.45 -2.47 -2.01
CA GLY A 86 8.56 -2.97 -3.37
C GLY A 86 8.91 -1.90 -4.42
N ASP A 87 8.89 -0.61 -4.08
CA ASP A 87 9.05 0.45 -5.11
C ASP A 87 10.34 1.29 -4.95
N ASP A 88 10.91 1.39 -3.74
CA ASP A 88 12.01 2.33 -3.49
C ASP A 88 13.39 1.67 -3.26
N VAL A 89 13.48 0.33 -3.38
CA VAL A 89 14.75 -0.42 -3.25
C VAL A 89 14.98 -1.34 -4.46
N ALA A 90 14.52 -0.93 -5.63
CA ALA A 90 14.75 -1.66 -6.90
C ALA A 90 15.26 -0.77 -8.04
N ASP A 91 15.82 0.40 -7.75
CA ASP A 91 16.51 1.22 -8.77
C ASP A 91 17.94 1.57 -8.36
N GLN A 92 18.76 0.56 -8.01
CA GLN A 92 20.21 0.75 -8.00
C GLN A 92 21.05 -0.39 -8.58
N ASN A 93 20.49 -1.53 -8.98
CA ASN A 93 21.26 -2.51 -9.74
C ASN A 93 20.33 -3.28 -10.67
N GLY A 94 20.40 -2.95 -11.95
CA GLY A 94 19.70 -3.70 -12.99
C GLY A 94 20.23 -5.11 -13.06
N ASP A 95 19.43 -6.09 -12.66
CA ASP A 95 19.28 -7.37 -13.36
C ASP A 95 18.08 -8.14 -12.78
N SER A 96 17.16 -8.48 -13.68
CA SER A 96 16.15 -9.54 -13.64
C SER A 96 15.28 -9.86 -12.40
N SER A 97 13.96 -9.76 -12.68
CA SER A 97 12.85 -10.66 -12.30
C SER A 97 12.04 -10.35 -11.02
N GLY A 98 10.74 -10.03 -11.21
CA GLY A 98 9.82 -9.90 -10.06
C GLY A 98 8.37 -9.42 -10.25
N GLY A 99 7.75 -9.58 -11.42
CA GLY A 99 6.32 -9.95 -11.53
C GLY A 99 5.20 -9.01 -11.03
N ALA A 100 5.08 -7.79 -11.57
CA ALA A 100 3.79 -7.08 -11.74
C ALA A 100 3.89 -5.89 -12.72
N SER A 101 5.07 -5.25 -12.81
CA SER A 101 5.32 -4.13 -13.73
C SER A 101 5.79 -4.54 -15.12
N ALA A 102 5.97 -5.84 -15.41
CA ALA A 102 6.44 -6.28 -16.72
C ALA A 102 5.43 -5.99 -17.85
N ASP A 103 4.13 -6.15 -17.59
CA ASP A 103 3.09 -5.92 -18.61
C ASP A 103 2.90 -4.43 -18.91
N VAL A 104 2.91 -3.57 -17.87
CA VAL A 104 2.82 -2.12 -18.06
C VAL A 104 4.07 -1.58 -18.75
N ASN A 105 5.26 -2.06 -18.36
CA ASN A 105 6.51 -1.62 -18.99
C ASN A 105 6.65 -2.10 -20.44
N LYS A 106 6.13 -3.30 -20.75
CA LYS A 106 6.07 -3.80 -22.14
C LYS A 106 5.14 -2.95 -23.00
N GLN A 107 3.99 -2.54 -22.46
CA GLN A 107 3.05 -1.66 -23.17
C GLN A 107 3.65 -0.26 -23.40
N ILE A 108 4.37 0.29 -22.41
CA ILE A 108 5.08 1.56 -22.55
C ILE A 108 6.19 1.48 -23.61
N ASP A 109 6.93 0.37 -23.68
CA ASP A 109 7.98 0.16 -24.69
C ASP A 109 7.40 -0.02 -26.11
N GLU A 110 6.27 -0.70 -26.24
CA GLU A 110 5.53 -0.82 -27.52
C GLU A 110 4.97 0.54 -27.98
N ASP A 111 4.39 1.32 -27.07
CA ASP A 111 3.87 2.66 -27.37
C ASP A 111 5.00 3.63 -27.75
N ALA A 112 6.15 3.57 -27.05
CA ALA A 112 7.32 4.37 -27.37
C ALA A 112 7.86 4.06 -28.78
N LYS A 113 7.87 2.78 -29.18
CA LYS A 113 8.29 2.37 -30.53
C LYS A 113 7.32 2.88 -31.60
N PHE A 114 6.02 2.80 -31.36
CA PHE A 114 5.01 3.33 -32.28
C PHE A 114 5.17 4.84 -32.48
N VAL A 115 5.35 5.61 -31.40
CA VAL A 115 5.57 7.07 -31.47
C VAL A 115 6.84 7.39 -32.26
N VAL A 116 7.92 6.62 -32.08
CA VAL A 116 9.16 6.79 -32.85
C VAL A 116 8.95 6.48 -34.33
N GLU A 117 8.22 5.42 -34.69
CA GLU A 117 7.92 5.09 -36.09
C GLU A 117 7.02 6.15 -36.73
N TRP A 118 6.02 6.63 -36.00
CA TRP A 118 5.13 7.70 -36.45
C TRP A 118 5.87 9.02 -36.64
N LEU A 119 6.76 9.40 -35.73
CA LEU A 119 7.62 10.58 -35.87
C LEU A 119 8.55 10.44 -37.08
N ARG A 120 9.16 9.29 -37.30
CA ARG A 120 10.00 9.04 -38.49
C ARG A 120 9.20 9.11 -39.78
N THR A 121 7.98 8.61 -39.78
CA THR A 121 7.07 8.67 -40.95
C THR A 121 6.63 10.09 -41.23
N LYS A 122 6.37 10.89 -40.20
CA LYS A 122 5.98 12.30 -40.34
C LYS A 122 7.14 13.19 -40.78
N ILE A 123 8.33 13.02 -40.20
CA ILE A 123 9.54 13.74 -40.63
C ILE A 123 9.87 13.40 -42.09
N ARG A 124 9.74 12.12 -42.48
CA ARG A 124 9.91 11.70 -43.88
C ARG A 124 8.77 12.17 -44.81
N GLY A 125 7.59 12.44 -44.28
CA GLY A 125 6.46 13.00 -45.01
C GLY A 125 6.55 14.51 -45.20
N GLU A 126 7.21 15.23 -44.28
CA GLU A 126 7.46 16.67 -44.39
C GLU A 126 8.57 17.01 -45.40
N ASP A 127 9.52 16.09 -45.66
CA ASP A 127 10.56 16.30 -46.68
C ASP A 127 10.08 16.14 -48.14
N ALA A 128 8.82 15.72 -48.37
CA ALA A 128 8.27 15.45 -49.70
C ALA A 128 7.28 16.52 -50.22
N ALA A 129 7.04 17.60 -49.46
CA ALA A 129 6.01 18.60 -49.79
C ALA A 129 6.52 20.05 -49.90
N ASP A 130 7.79 20.25 -50.25
CA ASP A 130 8.29 21.57 -50.69
C ASP A 130 9.13 21.45 -51.97
N ASN A 131 8.44 21.27 -53.10
CA ASN A 131 8.92 21.71 -54.40
C ASN A 131 7.79 21.72 -55.43
N GLY A 132 7.32 22.93 -55.75
CA GLY A 132 6.63 23.23 -57.01
C GLY A 132 5.24 23.82 -56.85
N ASP A 133 5.14 25.15 -56.84
CA ASP A 133 4.64 25.91 -58.01
C ASP A 133 4.19 27.31 -57.56
N GLY A 134 5.05 28.30 -57.81
CA GLY A 134 4.81 29.71 -57.53
C GLY A 134 4.92 30.52 -58.81
N ASN A 135 3.88 30.45 -59.63
CA ASN A 135 3.66 31.31 -60.79
C ASN A 135 3.60 32.78 -60.34
N GLY A 136 4.53 33.60 -60.83
CA GLY A 136 4.63 35.03 -60.55
C GLY A 136 5.13 35.78 -61.78
N GLU A 137 4.23 36.59 -62.34
CA GLU A 137 4.42 37.43 -63.52
C GLU A 137 5.62 38.39 -63.38
N GLU A 138 6.55 38.36 -64.33
CA GLU A 138 7.43 39.50 -64.61
C GLU A 138 7.28 39.94 -66.06
N LYS A 139 6.54 41.04 -66.24
CA LYS A 139 6.60 41.89 -67.42
C LYS A 139 7.85 42.75 -67.38
N GLN A 140 8.81 42.50 -68.27
CA GLN A 140 9.73 43.50 -68.85
C GLN A 140 9.98 43.01 -70.29
N GLY A 141 9.70 43.74 -71.36
CA GLY A 141 10.18 45.09 -71.62
C GLY A 141 11.48 44.99 -72.43
N GLU A 142 11.40 45.40 -73.71
CA GLU A 142 12.51 45.99 -74.49
C GLU A 142 13.28 45.12 -75.52
N ALA A 143 12.85 45.30 -76.78
CA ALA A 143 13.62 45.65 -77.99
C ALA A 143 14.88 44.84 -78.38
N ARG A 144 14.90 44.38 -79.65
CA ARG A 144 15.70 44.96 -80.75
C ARG A 144 15.77 44.03 -81.97
N GLY A 145 15.71 44.62 -83.16
CA GLY A 145 16.37 44.12 -84.39
C GLY A 145 15.44 43.56 -85.44
#